data_AF-L7C921-F1
#
_entry.id   AF-L7C921-F1
#
_cell.length_a   1.000
_cell.length_b   1.000
_cell.length_c   1.000
_cell.angle_alpha   90.00
_cell.angle_beta   90.00
_cell.angle_gamma   90.00
#
_symmetry.space_group_name_H-M   'P 1'
#
loop_
_entity.id
_entity.type
_entity.pdbx_description
1 polymer ?
#
loop_
_entity_poly.entity_id
_entity_poly.type
_entity_poly.pdbx_seq_one_letter_code
_entity_poly.pdbx_strand_id
1 'polypeptide(L)'
;MSEPTFTAPQGEQLTGKYVVTFRDDAAKEGMELLQQKGGKLELPDSKDAEGAGVDVEQLNEAGGAYFSTLGVAVVTLDEEAAGNVMGIAGADSSVLDVEPERMFYALADEDPLPLSYVRYMRGYRDAVNTLYDKAVGGVLGDEGTEAAATFFDDAQSTWGLKATGTVASKISGKGIKVAVLDTGMDLAHPDFTGRSITHQSFIPGETVQDKNGHGTHCIGTACGRNDNNGRRYGVAGDSEIFVGKVLSNAGSGPTSGILAGMDWAIANRCEVISMSLGNSLKTKSTAYERVGRRALNGGCLIVAAAGNHRLRGNSDGTRPGLVGQPANSDSILAVAAVDNRLSHARFSCESGASPGANVNVAGPGVAVYSSWPATVAPNRYHSISGTSMATPHVSGIAALYAEAFAARGAQLWQLLVSRAQPLPLATHLVGSGLVQAPI
;
A
#
# COMPACT_ATOMS: atom_id res chain seq x y z
N MET A 1 -20.42 -4.58 20.44
CA MET A 1 -19.52 -5.67 20.03
C MET A 1 -18.15 -5.06 19.89
N SER A 2 -17.16 -5.56 20.63
CA SER A 2 -15.78 -5.09 20.55
C SER A 2 -15.24 -5.39 19.15
N GLU A 3 -14.90 -4.36 18.38
CA GLU A 3 -14.23 -4.49 17.10
C GLU A 3 -12.86 -5.17 17.29
N PRO A 4 -12.44 -6.07 16.38
CA PRO A 4 -11.12 -6.68 16.47
C PRO A 4 -10.05 -5.64 16.12
N THR A 5 -9.55 -4.92 17.12
CA THR A 5 -8.38 -4.04 16.98
C THR A 5 -7.16 -4.89 16.60
N PHE A 6 -6.75 -4.84 15.33
CA PHE A 6 -5.52 -5.51 14.90
C PHE A 6 -4.33 -4.57 15.09
N THR A 7 -3.54 -4.83 16.12
CA THR A 7 -2.23 -4.18 16.30
C THR A 7 -1.16 -5.12 15.78
N ALA A 8 -0.38 -4.68 14.78
CA ALA A 8 0.77 -5.44 14.31
C ALA A 8 1.69 -5.80 15.51
N PRO A 9 2.10 -7.07 15.66
CA PRO A 9 2.99 -7.53 16.73
C PRO A 9 4.29 -6.71 16.79
N GLN A 10 4.84 -6.52 18.00
CA GLN A 10 6.16 -5.93 18.18
C GLN A 10 7.22 -6.99 17.87
N GLY A 11 7.93 -6.83 16.75
CA GLY A 11 9.06 -7.66 16.37
C GLY A 11 8.87 -8.40 15.05
N GLU A 12 9.96 -9.01 14.61
CA GLU A 12 10.04 -9.79 13.39
C GLU A 12 9.30 -11.12 13.55
N GLN A 13 8.26 -11.35 12.75
CA GLN A 13 7.59 -12.65 12.67
C GLN A 13 8.03 -13.39 11.42
N LEU A 14 8.62 -14.56 11.63
CA LEU A 14 9.14 -15.45 10.60
C LEU A 14 8.22 -16.65 10.41
N THR A 15 8.13 -17.15 9.19
CA THR A 15 7.32 -18.33 8.85
C THR A 15 8.13 -19.64 8.91
N GLY A 16 9.46 -19.54 8.90
CA GLY A 16 10.39 -20.67 8.77
C GLY A 16 10.80 -20.98 7.32
N LYS A 17 10.26 -20.27 6.33
CA LYS A 17 10.74 -20.33 4.93
C LYS A 17 11.80 -19.26 4.66
N TYR A 18 12.42 -19.35 3.49
CA TYR A 18 13.42 -18.41 2.98
C TYR A 18 13.03 -17.88 1.61
N VAL A 19 13.35 -16.62 1.36
CA VAL A 19 13.24 -15.95 0.07
C VAL A 19 14.64 -15.86 -0.53
N VAL A 20 14.84 -16.51 -1.66
CA VAL A 20 16.11 -16.53 -2.40
C VAL A 20 15.99 -15.57 -3.58
N THR A 21 16.90 -14.60 -3.66
CA THR A 21 16.93 -13.62 -4.75
C THR A 21 18.05 -13.94 -5.72
N PHE A 22 17.73 -14.03 -7.01
CA PHE A 22 18.72 -14.34 -8.05
C PHE A 22 19.21 -13.11 -8.79
N ARG A 23 20.37 -13.21 -9.45
CA ARG A 23 20.87 -12.18 -10.37
C ARG A 23 20.08 -12.16 -11.68
N ASP A 24 20.01 -11.01 -12.38
CA ASP A 24 19.11 -10.83 -13.55
C ASP A 24 19.51 -11.71 -14.73
N ASP A 25 20.81 -11.88 -14.92
CA ASP A 25 21.43 -12.62 -16.01
C ASP A 25 21.75 -14.09 -15.67
N ALA A 26 21.65 -14.47 -14.40
CA ALA A 26 22.07 -15.77 -13.90
C ALA A 26 20.97 -16.51 -13.11
N ALA A 27 19.70 -16.21 -13.36
CA ALA A 27 18.59 -16.83 -12.62
C ALA A 27 18.54 -18.35 -12.77
N LYS A 28 18.84 -18.88 -13.97
CA LYS A 28 18.92 -20.34 -14.20
C LYS A 28 20.07 -20.97 -13.42
N GLU A 29 21.26 -20.38 -13.51
CA GLU A 29 22.45 -20.83 -12.76
C GLU A 29 22.21 -20.75 -11.24
N GLY A 30 21.50 -19.71 -10.79
CA GLY A 30 21.10 -19.53 -9.40
C GLY A 30 20.14 -20.61 -8.91
N MET A 31 19.16 -21.00 -9.74
CA MET A 31 18.25 -22.11 -9.44
C MET A 31 18.96 -23.46 -9.39
N GLU A 32 19.88 -23.72 -10.32
CA GLU A 32 20.71 -24.93 -10.30
C GLU A 32 21.60 -24.99 -9.04
N LEU A 33 22.19 -23.86 -8.67
CA LEU A 33 23.00 -23.74 -7.45
C LEU A 33 22.16 -23.91 -6.17
N LEU A 34 20.94 -23.36 -6.16
CA LEU A 34 19.98 -23.55 -5.07
C LEU A 34 19.60 -25.03 -4.92
N GLN A 35 19.32 -25.74 -6.01
CA GLN A 35 19.04 -27.19 -5.96
C GLN A 35 20.27 -28.00 -5.52
N GLN A 36 21.48 -27.56 -5.89
CA GLN A 36 22.71 -28.24 -5.48
C GLN A 36 22.96 -28.11 -3.97
N LYS A 37 22.67 -26.94 -3.38
CA LYS A 37 22.99 -26.62 -1.97
C LYS A 37 21.83 -26.78 -1.00
N GLY A 38 20.61 -26.55 -1.48
CA GLY A 38 19.37 -26.64 -0.71
C GLY A 38 18.69 -28.01 -0.78
N GLY A 39 19.26 -28.96 -1.50
CA GLY A 39 18.69 -30.28 -1.73
C GLY A 39 17.77 -30.33 -2.96
N LYS A 40 17.20 -31.52 -3.23
CA LYS A 40 16.34 -31.72 -4.40
C LYS A 40 15.00 -31.02 -4.21
N LEU A 41 14.93 -29.76 -4.63
CA LEU A 41 13.75 -28.90 -4.59
C LEU A 41 13.03 -28.94 -5.94
N GLU A 42 11.82 -29.49 -5.96
CA GLU A 42 10.91 -29.45 -7.13
C GLU A 42 9.97 -28.26 -6.97
N LEU A 43 10.44 -27.09 -7.44
CA LEU A 43 9.74 -25.82 -7.28
C LEU A 43 8.88 -25.53 -8.52
N PRO A 44 7.54 -25.40 -8.38
CA PRO A 44 6.71 -24.95 -9.49
C PRO A 44 7.11 -23.53 -9.93
N ASP A 45 7.10 -23.27 -11.24
CA ASP A 45 7.37 -21.94 -11.81
C ASP A 45 6.05 -21.18 -11.96
N SER A 46 6.05 -19.90 -11.58
CA SER A 46 4.86 -19.05 -11.70
C SER A 46 4.36 -18.82 -13.11
N LYS A 47 5.22 -18.96 -14.13
CA LYS A 47 4.81 -18.84 -15.53
C LYS A 47 3.96 -20.00 -16.02
N ASP A 48 4.02 -21.14 -15.36
CA ASP A 48 3.24 -22.32 -15.75
C ASP A 48 1.80 -22.25 -15.21
N ALA A 49 1.50 -21.29 -14.34
CA ALA A 49 0.16 -21.05 -13.83
C ALA A 49 -0.65 -20.18 -14.82
N GLU A 50 -1.67 -20.75 -15.47
CA GLU A 50 -2.52 -20.06 -16.44
C GLU A 50 -3.32 -18.90 -15.81
N GLY A 51 -2.87 -17.65 -15.95
CA GLY A 51 -3.63 -16.42 -15.69
C GLY A 51 -4.07 -16.12 -14.24
N ALA A 52 -4.20 -17.15 -13.41
CA ALA A 52 -4.61 -17.11 -12.00
C ALA A 52 -3.42 -16.93 -11.04
N GLY A 53 -2.17 -17.01 -11.52
CA GLY A 53 -0.97 -16.98 -10.68
C GLY A 53 -0.76 -18.28 -9.90
N VAL A 54 0.34 -18.38 -9.16
CA VAL A 54 0.66 -19.61 -8.40
C VAL A 54 -0.27 -19.76 -7.21
N ASP A 55 -0.84 -20.95 -7.06
CA ASP A 55 -1.62 -21.33 -5.90
C ASP A 55 -0.71 -21.51 -4.67
N VAL A 56 -0.98 -20.74 -3.61
CA VAL A 56 -0.22 -20.77 -2.35
C VAL A 56 -0.38 -22.10 -1.61
N GLU A 57 -1.44 -22.87 -1.85
CA GLU A 57 -1.54 -24.24 -1.34
C GLU A 57 -0.51 -25.15 -2.01
N GLN A 58 -0.36 -25.05 -3.34
CA GLN A 58 0.68 -25.78 -4.08
C GLN A 58 2.09 -25.34 -3.64
N LEU A 59 2.30 -24.07 -3.28
CA LEU A 59 3.56 -23.59 -2.67
C LEU A 59 3.88 -24.30 -1.36
N ASN A 60 2.87 -24.52 -0.53
CA ASN A 60 3.04 -25.14 0.78
C ASN A 60 3.30 -26.65 0.64
N GLU A 61 2.59 -27.31 -0.27
CA GLU A 61 2.76 -28.74 -0.56
C GLU A 61 4.11 -29.05 -1.22
N ALA A 62 4.56 -28.22 -2.17
CA ALA A 62 5.85 -28.39 -2.87
C ALA A 62 7.06 -27.93 -2.04
N GLY A 63 6.84 -27.35 -0.86
CA GLY A 63 7.91 -26.76 -0.05
C GLY A 63 8.49 -25.46 -0.64
N GLY A 64 7.84 -24.84 -1.63
CA GLY A 64 8.25 -23.56 -2.21
C GLY A 64 7.69 -23.28 -3.61
N ALA A 65 8.14 -22.18 -4.22
CA ALA A 65 8.06 -21.95 -5.67
C ALA A 65 9.12 -20.99 -6.17
N TYR A 66 9.24 -20.98 -7.49
CA TYR A 66 10.03 -20.04 -8.24
C TYR A 66 9.14 -19.03 -8.98
N PHE A 67 9.28 -17.76 -8.65
CA PHE A 67 8.62 -16.65 -9.35
C PHE A 67 9.55 -16.11 -10.43
N SER A 68 9.57 -16.77 -11.60
CA SER A 68 10.57 -16.48 -12.62
C SER A 68 10.40 -15.10 -13.29
N THR A 69 9.19 -14.53 -13.28
CA THR A 69 8.96 -13.14 -13.72
C THR A 69 9.62 -12.15 -12.76
N LEU A 70 9.64 -12.48 -11.46
CA LEU A 70 10.21 -11.68 -10.39
C LEU A 70 11.72 -11.94 -10.16
N GLY A 71 12.21 -13.13 -10.54
CA GLY A 71 13.58 -13.56 -10.30
C GLY A 71 13.86 -13.86 -8.83
N VAL A 72 12.85 -14.39 -8.12
CA VAL A 72 12.95 -14.81 -6.71
C VAL A 72 12.33 -16.19 -6.53
N ALA A 73 12.79 -16.95 -5.55
CA ALA A 73 12.17 -18.18 -5.11
C ALA A 73 11.81 -18.08 -3.62
N VAL A 74 10.75 -18.76 -3.20
CA VAL A 74 10.45 -19.00 -1.79
C VAL A 74 10.60 -20.48 -1.53
N VAL A 75 11.36 -20.86 -0.52
CA VAL A 75 11.72 -22.26 -0.24
C VAL A 75 11.71 -22.56 1.24
N THR A 76 11.27 -23.76 1.60
CA THR A 76 11.49 -24.34 2.92
C THR A 76 12.84 -25.06 2.90
N LEU A 77 13.73 -24.71 3.83
CA LEU A 77 15.05 -25.33 3.98
C LEU A 77 15.20 -25.81 5.42
N ASP A 78 15.84 -26.97 5.61
CA ASP A 78 16.34 -27.35 6.93
C ASP A 78 17.56 -26.48 7.33
N GLU A 79 18.01 -26.60 8.58
CA GLU A 79 19.05 -25.73 9.14
C GLU A 79 20.40 -25.87 8.41
N GLU A 80 20.76 -27.08 7.98
CA GLU A 80 22.00 -27.34 7.24
C GLU A 80 21.92 -26.77 5.82
N ALA A 81 20.82 -27.05 5.11
CA ALA A 81 20.53 -26.53 3.79
C ALA A 81 20.47 -24.99 3.78
N ALA A 82 19.83 -24.38 4.79
CA ALA A 82 19.78 -22.95 4.95
C ALA A 82 21.18 -22.35 5.13
N GLY A 83 22.03 -22.94 5.98
CA GLY A 83 23.42 -22.51 6.16
C GLY A 83 24.23 -22.61 4.86
N ASN A 84 24.06 -23.69 4.10
CA ASN A 84 24.73 -23.89 2.82
C ASN A 84 24.29 -22.87 1.75
N VAL A 85 22.99 -22.60 1.67
CA VAL A 85 22.40 -21.64 0.71
C VAL A 85 22.74 -20.20 1.08
N MET A 86 22.79 -19.87 2.38
CA MET A 86 23.27 -18.56 2.83
C MET A 86 24.76 -18.37 2.51
N GLY A 87 25.57 -19.43 2.62
CA GLY A 87 27.01 -19.38 2.36
C GLY A 87 27.39 -19.13 0.89
N ILE A 88 26.47 -19.34 -0.06
CA ILE A 88 26.69 -19.05 -1.49
C ILE A 88 26.15 -17.69 -1.93
N ALA A 89 25.43 -16.97 -1.06
CA ALA A 89 24.85 -15.68 -1.39
C ALA A 89 25.93 -14.59 -1.43
N GLY A 90 25.86 -13.70 -2.43
CA GLY A 90 26.79 -12.56 -2.51
C GLY A 90 26.67 -11.79 -3.81
N ALA A 91 27.27 -10.59 -3.83
CA ALA A 91 27.19 -9.68 -4.98
C ALA A 91 27.70 -10.28 -6.30
N ASP A 92 28.74 -11.12 -6.23
CA ASP A 92 29.34 -11.78 -7.41
C ASP A 92 28.69 -13.15 -7.71
N SER A 93 27.76 -13.61 -6.88
CA SER A 93 27.08 -14.89 -7.01
C SER A 93 25.82 -14.79 -7.89
N SER A 94 25.38 -15.92 -8.44
CA SER A 94 24.08 -16.05 -9.11
C SER A 94 22.91 -15.96 -8.12
N VAL A 95 23.17 -16.26 -6.84
CA VAL A 95 22.28 -16.01 -5.70
C VAL A 95 22.74 -14.73 -5.01
N LEU A 96 21.95 -13.67 -5.11
CA LEU A 96 22.32 -12.36 -4.57
C LEU A 96 22.13 -12.30 -3.05
N ASP A 97 21.02 -12.86 -2.57
CA ASP A 97 20.65 -12.78 -1.16
C ASP A 97 19.66 -13.88 -0.78
N VAL A 98 19.65 -14.23 0.50
CA VAL A 98 18.78 -15.24 1.10
C VAL A 98 18.22 -14.67 2.39
N GLU A 99 16.96 -14.29 2.35
CA GLU A 99 16.27 -13.62 3.45
C GLU A 99 15.26 -14.57 4.11
N PRO A 100 15.07 -14.54 5.44
CA PRO A 100 13.99 -15.29 6.06
C PRO A 100 12.64 -14.71 5.64
N GLU A 101 11.66 -15.58 5.37
CA GLU A 101 10.32 -15.17 4.98
C GLU A 101 9.57 -14.54 6.16
N ARG A 102 8.92 -13.39 5.88
CA ARG A 102 8.37 -12.49 6.90
C ARG A 102 6.85 -12.38 6.79
N MET A 103 6.22 -12.01 7.91
CA MET A 103 4.82 -11.61 7.97
C MET A 103 4.64 -10.10 7.77
N PHE A 104 3.56 -9.76 7.09
CA PHE A 104 3.10 -8.41 6.78
C PHE A 104 1.69 -8.21 7.29
N TYR A 105 1.32 -6.95 7.50
CA TYR A 105 0.05 -6.58 8.12
C TYR A 105 -0.64 -5.44 7.40
N ALA A 106 -1.98 -5.44 7.43
CA ALA A 106 -2.78 -4.29 7.03
C ALA A 106 -2.50 -3.09 7.95
N LEU A 107 -2.24 -1.91 7.40
CA LEU A 107 -1.82 -0.74 8.15
C LEU A 107 -2.96 0.26 8.40
N ALA A 108 -3.83 -0.04 9.37
CA ALA A 108 -4.77 0.95 9.91
C ALA A 108 -4.28 1.50 11.26
N ASP A 109 -4.46 2.79 11.50
CA ASP A 109 -4.38 3.35 12.85
C ASP A 109 -5.80 3.46 13.40
N GLU A 110 -6.19 2.48 14.20
CA GLU A 110 -7.39 2.57 15.03
C GLU A 110 -7.02 3.32 16.30
N ASP A 111 -7.20 4.64 16.30
CA ASP A 111 -7.19 5.40 17.55
C ASP A 111 -8.31 4.83 18.44
N PRO A 112 -8.05 4.39 19.68
CA PRO A 112 -9.02 3.71 20.56
C PRO A 112 -10.14 4.61 21.08
N LEU A 113 -10.24 5.85 20.59
CA LEU A 113 -11.32 6.76 20.91
C LEU A 113 -12.32 6.76 19.74
N PRO A 114 -13.62 6.53 19.99
CA PRO A 114 -14.64 6.55 18.94
C PRO A 114 -14.49 7.83 18.12
N LEU A 115 -14.33 7.70 16.81
CA LEU A 115 -14.16 8.83 15.88
C LEU A 115 -15.29 9.86 16.00
N SER A 116 -16.48 9.46 16.45
CA SER A 116 -17.60 10.36 16.78
C SER A 116 -17.26 11.31 17.93
N TYR A 117 -16.55 10.85 18.96
CA TYR A 117 -16.16 11.64 20.12
C TYR A 117 -15.00 12.59 19.81
N VAL A 118 -14.01 12.14 19.04
CA VAL A 118 -12.90 13.00 18.59
C VAL A 118 -13.39 14.04 17.57
N ARG A 119 -14.29 13.67 16.64
CA ARG A 119 -14.95 14.64 15.73
C ARG A 119 -15.84 15.61 16.49
N TYR A 120 -16.58 15.15 17.50
CA TYR A 120 -17.38 16.01 18.38
C TYR A 120 -16.50 17.01 19.14
N MET A 121 -15.41 16.53 19.78
CA MET A 121 -14.49 17.39 20.55
C MET A 121 -13.71 18.35 19.65
N ARG A 122 -13.28 17.93 18.45
CA ARG A 122 -12.64 18.82 17.47
C ARG A 122 -13.61 19.84 16.90
N GLY A 123 -14.83 19.44 16.55
CA GLY A 123 -15.89 20.34 16.11
C GLY A 123 -16.25 21.35 17.20
N TYR A 124 -16.32 20.90 18.45
CA TYR A 124 -16.53 21.77 19.61
C TYR A 124 -15.38 22.77 19.78
N ARG A 125 -14.12 22.31 19.73
CA ARG A 125 -12.95 23.19 19.81
C ARG A 125 -12.90 24.20 18.66
N ASP A 126 -13.11 23.76 17.42
CA ASP A 126 -13.05 24.62 16.25
C ASP A 126 -14.21 25.64 16.26
N ALA A 127 -15.40 25.27 16.75
CA ALA A 127 -16.51 26.19 16.98
C ALA A 127 -16.19 27.21 18.08
N VAL A 128 -15.57 26.78 19.18
CA VAL A 128 -15.12 27.65 20.27
C VAL A 128 -14.04 28.62 19.79
N ASN A 129 -13.06 28.15 19.02
CA ASN A 129 -12.02 29.01 18.44
C ASN A 129 -12.61 30.01 17.44
N THR A 130 -13.54 29.58 16.58
CA THR A 130 -14.24 30.49 15.66
C THR A 130 -15.04 31.55 16.42
N LEU A 131 -15.69 31.19 17.53
CA LEU A 131 -16.41 32.14 18.38
C LEU A 131 -15.45 33.06 19.13
N TYR A 132 -14.31 32.55 19.59
CA TYR A 132 -13.24 33.32 20.21
C TYR A 132 -12.64 34.32 19.22
N ASP A 133 -12.29 33.90 18.01
CA ASP A 133 -11.75 34.76 16.96
C ASP A 133 -12.76 35.81 16.51
N LYS A 134 -14.07 35.48 16.49
CA LYS A 134 -15.13 36.48 16.27
C LYS A 134 -15.32 37.44 17.45
N ALA A 135 -15.04 36.99 18.68
CA ALA A 135 -15.15 37.81 19.89
C ALA A 135 -13.91 38.71 20.11
N VAL A 136 -12.74 38.26 19.65
CA VAL A 136 -11.43 38.93 19.84
C VAL A 136 -10.97 39.66 18.57
N GLY A 137 -11.47 39.28 17.40
CA GLY A 137 -11.19 39.85 16.07
C GLY A 137 -11.71 41.27 15.82
N GLY A 138 -11.84 42.07 16.87
CA GLY A 138 -11.92 43.52 16.79
C GLY A 138 -10.64 44.25 17.22
N VAL A 139 -9.62 43.58 17.78
CA VAL A 139 -8.53 44.32 18.45
C VAL A 139 -7.10 43.87 18.10
N LEU A 140 -6.84 42.73 17.45
CA LEU A 140 -5.47 42.38 17.04
C LEU A 140 -5.46 41.83 15.61
N GLY A 141 -5.19 42.73 14.66
CA GLY A 141 -4.70 42.34 13.35
C GLY A 141 -3.23 41.97 13.50
N ASP A 142 -2.92 40.68 13.34
CA ASP A 142 -1.56 40.23 13.11
C ASP A 142 -1.45 39.85 11.62
N GLU A 143 -0.56 40.53 10.92
CA GLU A 143 -0.30 40.36 9.49
C GLU A 143 0.42 39.03 9.24
N GLY A 144 -0.08 38.22 8.31
CA GLY A 144 0.79 37.36 7.50
C GLY A 144 0.96 35.89 7.88
N THR A 145 -0.10 35.18 8.29
CA THR A 145 -0.16 33.72 8.06
C THR A 145 -1.37 33.41 7.19
N GLU A 146 -1.15 33.01 5.94
CA GLU A 146 -2.20 32.40 5.13
C GLU A 146 -2.80 31.24 5.93
N ALA A 147 -4.09 31.34 6.28
CA ALA A 147 -4.78 30.26 6.96
C ALA A 147 -4.67 29.00 6.09
N ALA A 148 -4.01 27.96 6.61
CA ALA A 148 -3.80 26.71 5.89
C ALA A 148 -5.16 26.19 5.37
N ALA A 149 -5.23 25.92 4.06
CA ALA A 149 -6.45 25.44 3.42
C ALA A 149 -6.98 24.20 4.17
N THR A 150 -8.20 24.31 4.69
CA THR A 150 -8.86 23.20 5.39
C THR A 150 -9.95 22.63 4.49
N PHE A 151 -9.87 21.33 4.21
CA PHE A 151 -10.82 20.61 3.38
C PHE A 151 -11.83 19.85 4.24
N PHE A 152 -13.06 19.70 3.74
CA PHE A 152 -14.12 18.97 4.44
C PHE A 152 -14.89 18.07 3.47
N ASP A 153 -15.38 16.95 3.99
CA ASP A 153 -16.39 16.16 3.31
C ASP A 153 -17.68 16.97 3.19
N ASP A 154 -18.42 16.82 2.10
CA ASP A 154 -19.79 17.30 1.98
C ASP A 154 -20.70 16.21 1.39
N ALA A 155 -21.89 16.58 0.91
CA ALA A 155 -22.80 15.62 0.30
C ALA A 155 -22.30 15.09 -1.05
N GLN A 156 -21.44 15.84 -1.74
CA GLN A 156 -21.01 15.54 -3.11
C GLN A 156 -19.70 14.76 -3.14
N SER A 157 -18.70 15.14 -2.34
CA SER A 157 -17.41 14.46 -2.34
C SER A 157 -16.65 14.53 -1.02
N THR A 158 -15.72 13.60 -0.84
CA THR A 158 -14.79 13.58 0.30
C THR A 158 -13.74 14.69 0.21
N TRP A 159 -13.19 15.07 1.36
CA TRP A 159 -12.14 16.08 1.47
C TRP A 159 -10.89 15.70 0.69
N GLY A 160 -10.54 14.40 0.67
CA GLY A 160 -9.34 13.89 0.00
C GLY A 160 -9.37 14.20 -1.49
N LEU A 161 -10.52 13.93 -2.15
CA LEU A 161 -10.69 14.23 -3.58
C LEU A 161 -10.62 15.73 -3.89
N LYS A 162 -11.02 16.60 -2.95
CA LYS A 162 -10.94 18.06 -3.12
C LYS A 162 -9.49 18.52 -2.97
N ALA A 163 -8.79 18.01 -1.97
CA ALA A 163 -7.40 18.34 -1.70
C ALA A 163 -6.46 17.92 -2.85
N THR A 164 -6.74 16.79 -3.49
CA THR A 164 -5.92 16.27 -4.61
C THR A 164 -6.39 16.75 -5.99
N GLY A 165 -7.39 17.64 -6.07
CA GLY A 165 -7.94 18.12 -7.35
C GLY A 165 -8.75 17.08 -8.15
N THR A 166 -8.96 15.88 -7.60
CA THR A 166 -9.62 14.76 -8.30
C THR A 166 -11.06 15.06 -8.69
N VAL A 167 -11.76 15.92 -7.93
CA VAL A 167 -13.13 16.35 -8.27
C VAL A 167 -13.18 17.10 -9.61
N ALA A 168 -12.15 17.89 -9.91
CA ALA A 168 -12.09 18.72 -11.11
C ALA A 168 -11.53 17.97 -12.34
N SER A 169 -10.88 16.83 -12.12
CA SER A 169 -10.32 16.02 -13.20
C SER A 169 -11.42 15.41 -14.07
N LYS A 170 -11.22 15.49 -15.40
CA LYS A 170 -12.08 14.84 -16.39
C LYS A 170 -11.63 13.43 -16.76
N ILE A 171 -10.51 13.00 -16.19
CA ILE A 171 -9.89 11.71 -16.43
C ILE A 171 -10.41 10.74 -15.36
N SER A 172 -10.76 9.51 -15.76
CA SER A 172 -11.44 8.57 -14.87
C SER A 172 -10.65 7.28 -14.58
N GLY A 173 -9.47 7.14 -15.16
CA GLY A 173 -8.64 5.93 -15.11
C GLY A 173 -9.07 4.88 -16.12
N LYS A 174 -9.80 5.27 -17.17
CA LYS A 174 -10.43 4.35 -18.12
C LYS A 174 -9.38 3.50 -18.84
N GLY A 175 -9.59 2.19 -18.85
CA GLY A 175 -8.70 1.22 -19.52
C GLY A 175 -7.36 1.02 -18.83
N ILE A 176 -7.21 1.52 -17.59
CA ILE A 176 -6.03 1.29 -16.76
C ILE A 176 -6.37 0.22 -15.73
N LYS A 177 -5.47 -0.76 -15.58
CA LYS A 177 -5.61 -1.85 -14.63
C LYS A 177 -4.92 -1.49 -13.32
N VAL A 178 -5.70 -1.50 -12.24
CA VAL A 178 -5.21 -1.21 -10.89
C VAL A 178 -5.37 -2.47 -10.04
N ALA A 179 -4.24 -3.07 -9.66
CA ALA A 179 -4.20 -4.15 -8.71
C ALA A 179 -4.12 -3.62 -7.29
N VAL A 180 -5.03 -4.05 -6.42
CA VAL A 180 -4.98 -3.78 -4.98
C VAL A 180 -4.68 -5.09 -4.26
N LEU A 181 -3.50 -5.17 -3.66
CA LEU A 181 -3.05 -6.34 -2.90
C LEU A 181 -3.30 -6.11 -1.41
N ASP A 182 -4.32 -6.75 -0.86
CA ASP A 182 -4.84 -6.45 0.49
C ASP A 182 -5.62 -7.64 1.11
N THR A 183 -6.60 -7.39 1.99
CA THR A 183 -7.44 -8.39 2.67
C THR A 183 -8.58 -8.96 1.80
N GLY A 184 -8.66 -8.55 0.54
CA GLY A 184 -9.71 -8.94 -0.40
C GLY A 184 -10.72 -7.83 -0.68
N MET A 185 -11.89 -8.20 -1.22
CA MET A 185 -12.98 -7.26 -1.54
C MET A 185 -14.36 -7.83 -1.18
N ASP A 186 -15.28 -6.99 -0.74
CA ASP A 186 -16.71 -7.32 -0.77
C ASP A 186 -17.24 -7.29 -2.21
N LEU A 187 -17.26 -8.44 -2.88
CA LEU A 187 -17.69 -8.56 -4.28
C LEU A 187 -19.18 -8.24 -4.48
N ALA A 188 -19.97 -8.26 -3.41
CA ALA A 188 -21.40 -7.92 -3.43
C ALA A 188 -21.67 -6.45 -3.04
N HIS A 189 -20.63 -5.61 -2.97
CA HIS A 189 -20.79 -4.21 -2.62
C HIS A 189 -21.44 -3.43 -3.79
N PRO A 190 -22.54 -2.69 -3.55
CA PRO A 190 -23.37 -2.11 -4.61
C PRO A 190 -22.60 -1.13 -5.51
N ASP A 191 -21.62 -0.42 -4.96
CA ASP A 191 -20.79 0.57 -5.66
C ASP A 191 -19.95 -0.02 -6.81
N PHE A 192 -19.78 -1.33 -6.82
CA PHE A 192 -19.00 -2.02 -7.85
C PHE A 192 -19.87 -2.90 -8.76
N THR A 193 -21.19 -2.77 -8.67
CA THR A 193 -22.12 -3.48 -9.57
C THR A 193 -21.83 -3.10 -11.02
N GLY A 194 -21.63 -4.11 -11.87
CA GLY A 194 -21.35 -3.92 -13.30
C GLY A 194 -19.91 -3.53 -13.63
N ARG A 195 -19.00 -3.49 -12.65
CA ARG A 195 -17.57 -3.26 -12.85
C ARG A 195 -16.86 -4.54 -13.31
N SER A 196 -15.82 -4.37 -14.13
CA SER A 196 -14.88 -5.46 -14.42
C SER A 196 -13.95 -5.67 -13.23
N ILE A 197 -14.10 -6.81 -12.56
CA ILE A 197 -13.30 -7.18 -11.39
C ILE A 197 -12.66 -8.53 -11.67
N THR A 198 -11.33 -8.54 -11.81
CA THR A 198 -10.52 -9.75 -11.84
C THR A 198 -9.94 -9.97 -10.46
N HIS A 199 -10.03 -11.17 -9.91
CA HIS A 199 -9.70 -11.39 -8.51
C HIS A 199 -9.07 -12.74 -8.25
N GLN A 200 -8.14 -12.79 -7.30
CA GLN A 200 -7.47 -14.00 -6.88
C GLN A 200 -7.15 -13.93 -5.38
N SER A 201 -7.22 -15.07 -4.70
CA SER A 201 -6.71 -15.21 -3.34
C SER A 201 -5.38 -15.96 -3.34
N PHE A 202 -4.45 -15.44 -2.55
CA PHE A 202 -3.13 -16.01 -2.27
C PHE A 202 -3.01 -16.39 -0.79
N ILE A 203 -4.16 -16.54 -0.11
CA ILE A 203 -4.25 -17.02 1.27
C ILE A 203 -4.90 -18.41 1.25
N PRO A 204 -4.18 -19.47 1.66
CA PRO A 204 -4.71 -20.83 1.72
C PRO A 204 -6.03 -20.92 2.48
N GLY A 205 -6.99 -21.66 1.93
CA GLY A 205 -8.32 -21.83 2.53
C GLY A 205 -9.21 -20.58 2.60
N GLU A 206 -8.79 -19.42 2.08
CA GLU A 206 -9.59 -18.19 2.09
C GLU A 206 -9.97 -17.74 0.68
N THR A 207 -11.26 -17.47 0.46
CA THR A 207 -11.75 -16.79 -0.75
C THR A 207 -11.35 -15.31 -0.75
N VAL A 208 -11.44 -14.65 -1.90
CA VAL A 208 -11.18 -13.20 -2.03
C VAL A 208 -12.17 -12.30 -1.26
N GLN A 209 -13.29 -12.85 -0.78
CA GLN A 209 -14.27 -12.09 -0.02
C GLN A 209 -13.64 -11.47 1.23
N ASP A 210 -13.76 -10.14 1.34
CA ASP A 210 -13.21 -9.41 2.49
C ASP A 210 -14.05 -9.60 3.75
N LYS A 211 -13.42 -10.10 4.80
CA LYS A 211 -14.00 -10.19 6.15
C LYS A 211 -13.28 -9.30 7.17
N ASN A 212 -12.29 -8.53 6.72
CA ASN A 212 -11.58 -7.55 7.54
C ASN A 212 -12.15 -6.15 7.34
N GLY A 213 -12.30 -5.75 6.07
CA GLY A 213 -12.82 -4.45 5.64
C GLY A 213 -11.77 -3.52 5.06
N HIS A 214 -10.50 -3.70 5.43
CA HIS A 214 -9.39 -2.88 4.97
C HIS A 214 -9.21 -2.91 3.44
N GLY A 215 -9.27 -4.08 2.83
CA GLY A 215 -9.13 -4.24 1.37
C GLY A 215 -10.27 -3.59 0.60
N THR A 216 -11.52 -3.78 1.04
CA THR A 216 -12.69 -3.12 0.43
C THR A 216 -12.60 -1.60 0.54
N HIS A 217 -12.06 -1.07 1.64
CA HIS A 217 -11.83 0.36 1.83
C HIS A 217 -10.77 0.91 0.87
N CYS A 218 -9.66 0.20 0.72
CA CYS A 218 -8.57 0.58 -0.19
C CYS A 218 -9.03 0.54 -1.66
N ILE A 219 -9.75 -0.51 -2.07
CA ILE A 219 -10.30 -0.64 -3.42
C ILE A 219 -11.31 0.47 -3.71
N GLY A 220 -12.17 0.80 -2.74
CA GLY A 220 -13.09 1.93 -2.88
C GLY A 220 -12.39 3.27 -3.05
N THR A 221 -11.31 3.50 -2.31
CA THR A 221 -10.57 4.75 -2.39
C THR A 221 -9.91 4.90 -3.76
N ALA A 222 -9.26 3.83 -4.26
CA ALA A 222 -8.57 3.86 -5.54
C ALA A 222 -9.53 3.84 -6.74
N CYS A 223 -10.52 2.95 -6.72
CA CYS A 223 -11.31 2.55 -7.89
C CYS A 223 -12.84 2.63 -7.68
N GLY A 224 -13.29 3.15 -6.54
CA GLY A 224 -14.71 3.36 -6.27
C GLY A 224 -15.35 4.31 -7.28
N ARG A 225 -16.67 4.30 -7.34
CA ARG A 225 -17.42 5.08 -8.34
C ARG A 225 -17.06 6.58 -8.31
N ASN A 226 -17.08 7.18 -9.49
CA ASN A 226 -16.86 8.61 -9.72
C ASN A 226 -18.14 9.37 -10.12
N ASP A 227 -19.31 8.73 -10.01
CA ASP A 227 -20.61 9.33 -10.33
C ASP A 227 -21.18 10.18 -9.18
N ASN A 228 -22.33 10.82 -9.43
CA ASN A 228 -23.04 11.67 -8.45
C ASN A 228 -24.07 10.88 -7.62
N ASN A 229 -24.01 9.55 -7.58
CA ASN A 229 -25.01 8.74 -6.88
C ASN A 229 -24.72 8.64 -5.37
N GLY A 230 -24.63 9.79 -4.70
CA GLY A 230 -24.18 9.92 -3.31
C GLY A 230 -22.81 10.58 -3.23
N ARG A 231 -22.16 10.48 -2.07
CA ARG A 231 -20.85 11.09 -1.84
C ARG A 231 -19.78 10.35 -2.64
N ARG A 232 -19.14 11.01 -3.60
CA ARG A 232 -17.98 10.50 -4.32
C ARG A 232 -16.78 10.38 -3.39
N TYR A 233 -16.17 9.21 -3.37
CA TYR A 233 -14.93 8.93 -2.64
C TYR A 233 -13.85 8.25 -3.48
N GLY A 234 -14.23 7.60 -4.59
CA GLY A 234 -13.30 6.94 -5.49
C GLY A 234 -12.57 7.90 -6.42
N VAL A 235 -11.30 7.58 -6.66
CA VAL A 235 -10.40 8.40 -7.49
C VAL A 235 -10.52 8.02 -8.98
N ALA A 236 -10.10 6.81 -9.34
CA ALA A 236 -10.08 6.28 -10.70
C ALA A 236 -11.31 5.42 -10.97
N GLY A 237 -12.47 6.08 -10.97
CA GLY A 237 -13.75 5.40 -11.00
C GLY A 237 -14.09 4.65 -12.28
N ASP A 238 -13.25 4.62 -13.34
CA ASP A 238 -13.42 3.81 -14.58
C ASP A 238 -12.25 2.84 -14.85
N SER A 239 -11.36 2.65 -13.87
CA SER A 239 -10.29 1.64 -13.96
C SER A 239 -10.82 0.20 -13.94
N GLU A 240 -10.03 -0.71 -14.51
CA GLU A 240 -10.21 -2.15 -14.36
C GLU A 240 -9.63 -2.59 -13.00
N ILE A 241 -10.42 -3.31 -12.22
CA ILE A 241 -10.08 -3.62 -10.82
C ILE A 241 -9.47 -5.02 -10.75
N PHE A 242 -8.25 -5.11 -10.24
CA PHE A 242 -7.57 -6.37 -9.93
C PHE A 242 -7.48 -6.53 -8.41
N VAL A 243 -8.13 -7.56 -7.85
CA VAL A 243 -8.17 -7.80 -6.41
C VAL A 243 -7.28 -8.98 -6.07
N GLY A 244 -6.13 -8.73 -5.46
CA GLY A 244 -5.27 -9.78 -4.93
C GLY A 244 -5.41 -9.86 -3.41
N LYS A 245 -6.02 -10.93 -2.90
CA LYS A 245 -6.04 -11.15 -1.44
C LYS A 245 -4.71 -11.77 -1.01
N VAL A 246 -3.84 -10.96 -0.43
CA VAL A 246 -2.52 -11.35 0.07
C VAL A 246 -2.43 -11.26 1.60
N LEU A 247 -3.48 -10.74 2.24
CA LEU A 247 -3.66 -10.72 3.69
C LEU A 247 -4.91 -11.53 4.06
N SER A 248 -4.79 -12.33 5.11
CA SER A 248 -5.89 -13.12 5.68
C SER A 248 -7.01 -12.24 6.23
N ASN A 249 -8.12 -12.86 6.62
CA ASN A 249 -9.22 -12.16 7.32
C ASN A 249 -8.77 -11.50 8.64
N ALA A 250 -7.67 -11.97 9.23
CA ALA A 250 -7.04 -11.35 10.39
C ALA A 250 -6.12 -10.16 10.04
N GLY A 251 -6.01 -9.78 8.76
CA GLY A 251 -5.19 -8.64 8.34
C GLY A 251 -3.68 -8.94 8.30
N SER A 252 -3.28 -10.21 8.20
CA SER A 252 -1.87 -10.63 8.13
C SER A 252 -1.60 -11.61 7.00
N GLY A 253 -0.41 -11.58 6.40
CA GLY A 253 -0.04 -12.47 5.31
C GLY A 253 1.47 -12.63 5.15
N PRO A 254 1.94 -13.78 4.60
CA PRO A 254 3.35 -14.05 4.41
C PRO A 254 3.90 -13.38 3.14
N THR A 255 5.23 -13.24 3.09
CA THR A 255 5.93 -12.68 1.92
C THR A 255 5.64 -13.47 0.64
N SER A 256 5.54 -14.80 0.68
CA SER A 256 5.14 -15.64 -0.47
C SER A 256 3.81 -15.24 -1.08
N GLY A 257 2.78 -15.01 -0.25
CA GLY A 257 1.47 -14.58 -0.73
C GLY A 257 1.53 -13.20 -1.39
N ILE A 258 2.32 -12.28 -0.83
CA ILE A 258 2.54 -10.95 -1.41
C ILE A 258 3.28 -11.05 -2.74
N LEU A 259 4.38 -11.81 -2.81
CA LEU A 259 5.15 -12.03 -4.04
C LEU A 259 4.29 -12.70 -5.12
N ALA A 260 3.46 -13.68 -4.77
CA ALA A 260 2.52 -14.31 -5.69
C ALA A 260 1.49 -13.31 -6.24
N GLY A 261 0.95 -12.44 -5.38
CA GLY A 261 0.05 -11.37 -5.81
C GLY A 261 0.71 -10.34 -6.72
N MET A 262 1.98 -9.97 -6.44
CA MET A 262 2.76 -9.07 -7.29
C MET A 262 3.05 -9.71 -8.65
N ASP A 263 3.48 -10.98 -8.66
CA ASP A 263 3.73 -11.75 -9.89
C ASP A 263 2.47 -11.82 -10.75
N TRP A 264 1.33 -12.16 -10.15
CA TRP A 264 0.03 -12.21 -10.81
C TRP A 264 -0.38 -10.88 -11.41
N ALA A 265 -0.23 -9.77 -10.68
CA ALA A 265 -0.58 -8.44 -11.18
C ALA A 265 0.31 -8.01 -12.35
N ILE A 266 1.62 -8.29 -12.27
CA ILE A 266 2.59 -8.01 -13.35
C ILE A 266 2.30 -8.87 -14.57
N ALA A 267 2.03 -10.17 -14.39
CA ALA A 267 1.68 -11.09 -15.47
C ALA A 267 0.38 -10.67 -16.19
N ASN A 268 -0.59 -10.14 -15.44
CA ASN A 268 -1.82 -9.56 -15.98
C ASN A 268 -1.64 -8.16 -16.61
N ARG A 269 -0.40 -7.65 -16.63
CA ARG A 269 -0.01 -6.34 -17.16
C ARG A 269 -0.75 -5.19 -16.47
N CYS A 270 -0.89 -5.25 -15.14
CA CYS A 270 -1.41 -4.12 -14.39
C CYS A 270 -0.44 -2.94 -14.47
N GLU A 271 -0.96 -1.74 -14.72
CA GLU A 271 -0.16 -0.52 -14.70
C GLU A 271 0.22 -0.07 -13.30
N VAL A 272 -0.64 -0.34 -12.32
CA VAL A 272 -0.49 0.11 -10.94
C VAL A 272 -0.77 -1.05 -9.99
N ILE A 273 0.12 -1.25 -9.02
CA ILE A 273 -0.09 -2.13 -7.86
C ILE A 273 -0.13 -1.25 -6.60
N SER A 274 -1.22 -1.33 -5.85
CA SER A 274 -1.44 -0.64 -4.58
C SER A 274 -1.28 -1.63 -3.43
N MET A 275 -0.37 -1.35 -2.50
CA MET A 275 -0.09 -2.21 -1.35
C MET A 275 -0.21 -1.42 -0.04
N SER A 276 -1.37 -1.51 0.59
CA SER A 276 -1.66 -0.86 1.86
C SER A 276 -1.28 -1.76 3.06
N LEU A 277 -0.06 -2.29 2.98
CA LEU A 277 0.47 -3.29 3.92
C LEU A 277 1.93 -2.97 4.23
N GLY A 278 2.42 -3.52 5.34
CA GLY A 278 3.83 -3.36 5.69
C GLY A 278 4.22 -4.07 6.97
N ASN A 279 5.51 -3.98 7.28
CA ASN A 279 6.07 -4.32 8.58
C ASN A 279 6.93 -3.14 9.11
N SER A 280 7.46 -3.26 10.33
CA SER A 280 8.27 -2.20 10.97
C SER A 280 9.78 -2.37 10.76
N LEU A 281 10.20 -3.27 9.87
CA LEU A 281 11.63 -3.49 9.60
C LEU A 281 12.21 -2.34 8.78
N LYS A 282 13.33 -1.84 9.27
CA LYS A 282 14.07 -0.73 8.64
C LYS A 282 15.03 -1.25 7.56
N THR A 283 15.44 -2.51 7.64
CA THR A 283 16.30 -3.15 6.66
C THR A 283 15.56 -3.33 5.34
N LYS A 284 16.22 -3.01 4.24
CA LYS A 284 15.71 -3.33 2.90
C LYS A 284 15.65 -4.83 2.70
N SER A 285 14.72 -5.24 1.87
CA SER A 285 14.74 -6.58 1.30
C SER A 285 15.26 -6.51 -0.12
N THR A 286 16.26 -7.34 -0.40
CA THR A 286 16.82 -7.50 -1.74
C THR A 286 15.75 -8.06 -2.68
N ALA A 287 14.87 -8.93 -2.19
CA ALA A 287 13.76 -9.47 -2.96
C ALA A 287 12.76 -8.38 -3.38
N TYR A 288 12.30 -7.52 -2.47
CA TYR A 288 11.35 -6.46 -2.82
C TYR A 288 11.95 -5.38 -3.72
N GLU A 289 13.21 -4.99 -3.53
CA GLU A 289 13.90 -4.09 -4.45
C GLU A 289 14.02 -4.69 -5.85
N ARG A 290 14.36 -5.98 -5.92
CA ARG A 290 14.45 -6.72 -7.18
C ARG A 290 13.12 -6.74 -7.92
N VAL A 291 12.05 -7.09 -7.22
CA VAL A 291 10.68 -7.09 -7.76
C VAL A 291 10.27 -5.70 -8.22
N GLY A 292 10.50 -4.69 -7.39
CA GLY A 292 10.21 -3.29 -7.70
C GLY A 292 10.85 -2.84 -9.00
N ARG A 293 12.15 -3.09 -9.14
CA ARG A 293 12.92 -2.72 -10.33
C ARG A 293 12.40 -3.42 -11.60
N ARG A 294 12.06 -4.70 -11.50
CA ARG A 294 11.49 -5.47 -12.63
C ARG A 294 10.09 -5.00 -13.00
N ALA A 295 9.25 -4.68 -12.02
CA ALA A 295 7.93 -4.09 -12.24
C ALA A 295 8.03 -2.75 -12.98
N LEU A 296 8.88 -1.84 -12.50
CA LEU A 296 9.09 -0.52 -13.13
C LEU A 296 9.57 -0.65 -14.58
N ASN A 297 10.53 -1.54 -14.84
CA ASN A 297 11.03 -1.82 -16.18
C ASN A 297 9.96 -2.47 -17.08
N GLY A 298 9.06 -3.27 -16.49
CA GLY A 298 7.91 -3.87 -17.14
C GLY A 298 6.71 -2.93 -17.34
N GLY A 299 6.83 -1.65 -16.93
CA GLY A 299 5.77 -0.66 -17.07
C GLY A 299 4.74 -0.62 -15.94
N CYS A 300 4.95 -1.38 -14.87
CA CYS A 300 4.10 -1.42 -13.68
C CYS A 300 4.69 -0.53 -12.57
N LEU A 301 3.89 0.38 -12.03
CA LEU A 301 4.24 1.17 -10.85
C LEU A 301 3.71 0.48 -9.58
N ILE A 302 4.58 0.25 -8.60
CA ILE A 302 4.18 -0.25 -7.29
C ILE A 302 4.14 0.92 -6.30
N VAL A 303 3.02 1.07 -5.61
CA VAL A 303 2.74 2.11 -4.61
C VAL A 303 2.47 1.43 -3.27
N ALA A 304 3.20 1.83 -2.22
CA ALA A 304 3.12 1.19 -0.91
C ALA A 304 3.03 2.19 0.25
N ALA A 305 2.36 1.79 1.32
CA ALA A 305 2.18 2.59 2.52
C ALA A 305 3.51 2.75 3.28
N ALA A 306 3.83 3.99 3.70
CA ALA A 306 5.07 4.26 4.45
C ALA A 306 5.10 3.60 5.84
N GLY A 307 3.95 3.37 6.48
CA GLY A 307 3.85 2.81 7.83
C GLY A 307 3.17 3.76 8.83
N ASN A 308 2.59 3.19 9.90
CA ASN A 308 1.81 3.93 10.92
C ASN A 308 2.47 3.89 12.32
N HIS A 309 3.75 3.59 12.42
CA HIS A 309 4.43 3.33 13.69
C HIS A 309 5.40 4.45 14.09
N ARG A 310 5.25 5.66 13.53
CA ARG A 310 6.19 6.78 13.79
C ARG A 310 6.40 7.08 15.28
N LEU A 311 5.32 7.05 16.05
CA LEU A 311 5.33 7.36 17.49
C LEU A 311 5.29 6.11 18.38
N ARG A 312 5.18 4.90 17.80
CA ARG A 312 5.08 3.66 18.58
C ARG A 312 6.48 3.21 19.01
N GLY A 313 6.67 2.95 20.31
CA GLY A 313 7.92 2.41 20.85
C GLY A 313 8.93 3.44 21.40
N ASN A 314 8.63 4.73 21.34
CA ASN A 314 9.44 5.76 22.02
C ASN A 314 8.70 6.32 23.22
N SER A 315 9.11 5.93 24.41
CA SER A 315 8.70 6.59 25.65
C SER A 315 9.26 8.01 25.80
N ASP A 316 10.29 8.39 25.01
CA ASP A 316 10.96 9.69 25.05
C ASP A 316 10.69 10.58 23.81
N GLY A 317 10.01 10.06 22.79
CA GLY A 317 9.72 10.75 21.54
C GLY A 317 10.93 11.05 20.63
N THR A 318 12.12 10.47 20.89
CA THR A 318 13.37 10.96 20.25
C THR A 318 13.74 10.29 18.92
N ARG A 319 13.13 9.15 18.53
CA ARG A 319 13.53 8.39 17.32
C ARG A 319 12.35 7.94 16.45
N PRO A 320 11.85 8.76 15.53
CA PRO A 320 10.65 8.43 14.77
C PRO A 320 10.76 7.07 14.05
N GLY A 321 9.64 6.35 14.00
CA GLY A 321 9.47 5.20 13.12
C GLY A 321 9.66 5.60 11.67
N LEU A 322 10.36 4.75 10.91
CA LEU A 322 10.79 5.03 9.54
C LEU A 322 9.98 4.21 8.54
N VAL A 323 10.09 4.55 7.25
CA VAL A 323 9.51 3.77 6.16
C VAL A 323 9.91 2.30 6.29
N GLY A 324 8.91 1.41 6.33
CA GLY A 324 9.09 -0.04 6.47
C GLY A 324 9.01 -0.80 5.16
N GLN A 325 9.22 -2.12 5.19
CA GLN A 325 9.04 -2.97 4.00
C GLN A 325 7.55 -3.06 3.61
N PRO A 326 7.21 -3.18 2.32
CA PRO A 326 8.12 -3.16 1.16
C PRO A 326 8.43 -1.73 0.67
N ALA A 327 7.77 -0.71 1.23
CA ALA A 327 7.89 0.69 0.82
C ALA A 327 9.31 1.26 0.96
N ASN A 328 10.17 0.65 1.77
CA ASN A 328 11.58 1.05 1.94
C ASN A 328 12.51 0.59 0.80
N SER A 329 11.96 0.11 -0.32
CA SER A 329 12.70 -0.23 -1.54
C SER A 329 12.88 1.03 -2.41
N ASP A 330 14.02 1.18 -3.08
CA ASP A 330 14.27 2.34 -3.96
C ASP A 330 13.30 2.34 -5.16
N SER A 331 12.89 1.15 -5.59
CA SER A 331 12.01 0.93 -6.73
C SER A 331 10.52 0.82 -6.39
N ILE A 332 10.10 1.17 -5.16
CA ILE A 332 8.68 1.16 -4.72
C ILE A 332 8.29 2.53 -4.19
N LEU A 333 7.15 3.07 -4.66
CA LEU A 333 6.72 4.43 -4.35
C LEU A 333 6.07 4.48 -2.97
N ALA A 334 6.78 5.00 -1.98
CA ALA A 334 6.33 5.12 -0.60
C ALA A 334 5.44 6.35 -0.38
N VAL A 335 4.31 6.13 0.28
CA VAL A 335 3.28 7.16 0.50
C VAL A 335 3.12 7.49 1.98
N ALA A 336 3.35 8.75 2.34
CA ALA A 336 3.01 9.31 3.65
C ALA A 336 1.55 9.78 3.72
N ALA A 337 1.03 9.92 4.94
CA ALA A 337 -0.34 10.38 5.17
C ALA A 337 -0.37 11.83 5.66
N VAL A 338 -1.32 12.60 5.13
CA VAL A 338 -1.71 13.92 5.64
C VAL A 338 -3.17 13.94 6.09
N ASP A 339 -3.51 14.92 6.93
CA ASP A 339 -4.88 15.22 7.31
C ASP A 339 -5.54 16.28 6.42
N ASN A 340 -6.79 16.63 6.77
CA ASN A 340 -7.61 17.57 6.00
C ASN A 340 -7.14 19.04 6.10
N ARG A 341 -6.11 19.33 6.90
CA ARG A 341 -5.40 20.62 6.96
C ARG A 341 -4.04 20.54 6.28
N LEU A 342 -3.81 19.47 5.51
CA LEU A 342 -2.54 19.15 4.87
C LEU A 342 -1.36 19.03 5.84
N SER A 343 -1.64 18.75 7.12
CA SER A 343 -0.61 18.49 8.12
C SER A 343 -0.18 17.03 8.07
N HIS A 344 1.11 16.76 8.29
CA HIS A 344 1.62 15.40 8.37
C HIS A 344 0.94 14.62 9.50
N ALA A 345 0.42 13.43 9.19
CA ALA A 345 -0.30 12.62 10.16
C ALA A 345 0.66 12.09 11.24
N ARG A 346 0.25 12.18 12.51
CA ARG A 346 1.08 11.80 13.67
C ARG A 346 1.66 10.38 13.59
N PHE A 347 0.92 9.44 13.01
CA PHE A 347 1.31 8.03 12.90
C PHE A 347 2.22 7.75 11.70
N SER A 348 2.16 8.58 10.66
CA SER A 348 2.80 8.34 9.37
C SER A 348 4.31 8.27 9.55
N CYS A 349 4.93 7.17 9.16
CA CYS A 349 6.38 7.04 9.19
C CYS A 349 7.05 8.05 8.26
N GLU A 350 8.28 8.43 8.61
CA GLU A 350 9.08 9.40 7.86
C GLU A 350 10.30 8.75 7.22
N SER A 351 10.98 9.52 6.37
CA SER A 351 12.17 9.05 5.68
C SER A 351 13.32 8.74 6.65
N GLY A 352 14.03 7.65 6.42
CA GLY A 352 15.24 7.28 7.15
C GLY A 352 16.52 7.71 6.44
N ALA A 353 17.64 7.68 7.17
CA ALA A 353 18.97 7.95 6.60
C ALA A 353 19.49 6.77 5.75
N SER A 354 18.92 5.58 5.92
CA SER A 354 19.21 4.45 5.04
C SER A 354 18.72 4.77 3.62
N PRO A 355 19.51 4.50 2.57
CA PRO A 355 19.04 4.59 1.18
C PRO A 355 17.67 3.91 1.05
N GLY A 356 16.79 4.38 0.17
CA GLY A 356 15.45 3.79 -0.13
C GLY A 356 14.38 3.84 0.95
N ALA A 357 14.72 4.15 2.20
CA ALA A 357 13.73 4.45 3.22
C ALA A 357 13.17 5.87 3.04
N ASN A 358 12.78 6.26 1.82
CA ASN A 358 12.34 7.62 1.49
C ASN A 358 10.82 7.67 1.34
N VAL A 359 10.19 8.69 1.91
CA VAL A 359 8.84 9.10 1.50
C VAL A 359 8.96 9.78 0.13
N ASN A 360 8.20 9.33 -0.87
CA ASN A 360 8.25 9.92 -2.20
C ASN A 360 7.21 11.02 -2.39
N VAL A 361 5.99 10.78 -1.92
CA VAL A 361 4.85 11.72 -1.95
C VAL A 361 3.95 11.49 -0.74
N ALA A 362 3.03 12.42 -0.51
CA ALA A 362 1.98 12.30 0.49
C ALA A 362 0.59 12.23 -0.15
N GLY A 363 -0.34 11.56 0.53
CA GLY A 363 -1.75 11.47 0.15
C GLY A 363 -2.71 11.63 1.33
N PRO A 364 -4.01 11.84 1.06
CA PRO A 364 -5.04 11.90 2.10
C PRO A 364 -5.11 10.60 2.91
N GLY A 365 -4.79 10.64 4.21
CA GLY A 365 -4.70 9.43 5.03
C GLY A 365 -5.39 9.50 6.39
N VAL A 366 -5.98 10.62 6.78
CA VAL A 366 -6.70 10.75 8.07
C VAL A 366 -8.21 10.84 7.85
N ALA A 367 -8.95 9.98 8.54
CA ALA A 367 -10.41 9.93 8.52
C ALA A 367 -10.99 9.85 7.10
N VAL A 368 -10.41 8.99 6.26
CA VAL A 368 -10.80 8.79 4.86
C VAL A 368 -12.03 7.90 4.80
N TYR A 369 -13.11 8.40 4.19
CA TYR A 369 -14.35 7.69 3.95
C TYR A 369 -14.27 6.85 2.66
N SER A 370 -14.64 5.58 2.73
CA SER A 370 -14.70 4.66 1.58
C SER A 370 -15.68 3.51 1.83
N SER A 371 -15.82 2.62 0.84
CA SER A 371 -16.60 1.37 0.93
C SER A 371 -16.12 0.45 2.04
N TRP A 372 -17.04 -0.33 2.59
CA TRP A 372 -16.80 -1.28 3.67
C TRP A 372 -17.69 -2.52 3.48
N PRO A 373 -17.24 -3.73 3.84
CA PRO A 373 -18.04 -4.93 3.66
C PRO A 373 -19.32 -4.89 4.48
N ALA A 374 -20.43 -5.29 3.85
CA ALA A 374 -21.72 -5.40 4.55
C ALA A 374 -21.70 -6.45 5.68
N THR A 375 -20.82 -7.45 5.56
CA THR A 375 -20.59 -8.50 6.55
C THR A 375 -19.94 -7.98 7.82
N VAL A 376 -19.24 -6.84 7.76
CA VAL A 376 -18.57 -6.21 8.90
C VAL A 376 -19.40 -5.05 9.45
N ALA A 377 -19.90 -4.17 8.59
CA ALA A 377 -20.78 -3.06 9.00
C ALA A 377 -21.98 -2.91 8.05
N PRO A 378 -23.21 -2.80 8.58
CA PRO A 378 -24.43 -2.80 7.76
C PRO A 378 -24.57 -1.55 6.87
N ASN A 379 -23.92 -0.44 7.24
CA ASN A 379 -23.95 0.79 6.46
C ASN A 379 -23.08 0.74 5.20
N ARG A 380 -22.20 -0.27 5.06
CA ARG A 380 -21.29 -0.49 3.93
C ARG A 380 -20.27 0.62 3.67
N TYR A 381 -20.06 1.53 4.61
CA TYR A 381 -19.06 2.59 4.46
C TYR A 381 -18.41 2.90 5.80
N HIS A 382 -17.11 3.20 5.79
CA HIS A 382 -16.36 3.50 6.99
C HIS A 382 -15.33 4.60 6.76
N SER A 383 -15.08 5.40 7.80
CA SER A 383 -13.93 6.31 7.85
C SER A 383 -12.81 5.71 8.70
N ILE A 384 -11.65 5.43 8.12
CA ILE A 384 -10.46 4.97 8.86
C ILE A 384 -9.25 5.84 8.52
N SER A 385 -8.17 5.68 9.30
CA SER A 385 -6.95 6.46 9.14
C SER A 385 -5.74 5.54 8.98
N GLY A 386 -4.78 5.96 8.18
CA GLY A 386 -3.54 5.23 7.95
C GLY A 386 -2.85 5.69 6.67
N THR A 387 -1.55 5.41 6.56
CA THR A 387 -0.84 5.45 5.28
C THR A 387 -1.47 4.48 4.26
N SER A 388 -2.16 3.45 4.74
CA SER A 388 -3.05 2.60 3.94
C SER A 388 -4.18 3.32 3.21
N MET A 389 -4.62 4.49 3.67
CA MET A 389 -5.66 5.25 2.98
C MET A 389 -5.06 6.29 2.03
N ALA A 390 -3.85 6.77 2.32
CA ALA A 390 -3.10 7.64 1.43
C ALA A 390 -2.62 6.90 0.16
N THR A 391 -2.15 5.65 0.34
CA THR A 391 -1.67 4.77 -0.73
C THR A 391 -2.68 4.61 -1.88
N PRO A 392 -3.94 4.19 -1.66
CA PRO A 392 -4.93 4.03 -2.73
C PRO A 392 -5.36 5.36 -3.36
N HIS A 393 -5.27 6.51 -2.66
CA HIS A 393 -5.45 7.80 -3.32
C HIS A 393 -4.37 8.03 -4.37
N VAL A 394 -3.10 7.80 -4.01
CA VAL A 394 -1.95 7.92 -4.94
C VAL A 394 -2.08 6.91 -6.07
N SER A 395 -2.44 5.65 -5.79
CA SER A 395 -2.63 4.61 -6.81
C SER A 395 -3.76 4.95 -7.80
N GLY A 396 -4.88 5.50 -7.31
CA GLY A 396 -5.94 6.00 -8.18
C GLY A 396 -5.46 7.16 -9.05
N ILE A 397 -4.74 8.13 -8.49
CA ILE A 397 -4.20 9.26 -9.27
C ILE A 397 -3.16 8.78 -10.28
N ALA A 398 -2.35 7.77 -9.94
CA ALA A 398 -1.45 7.12 -10.88
C ALA A 398 -2.20 6.54 -12.08
N ALA A 399 -3.37 5.93 -11.87
CA ALA A 399 -4.21 5.48 -12.97
C ALA A 399 -4.71 6.65 -13.84
N LEU A 400 -5.07 7.79 -13.24
CA LEU A 400 -5.43 8.98 -14.01
C LEU A 400 -4.27 9.48 -14.89
N TYR A 401 -3.04 9.54 -14.37
CA TYR A 401 -1.87 9.91 -15.17
C TYR A 401 -1.55 8.88 -16.26
N ALA A 402 -1.70 7.59 -15.96
CA ALA A 402 -1.48 6.51 -16.92
C ALA A 402 -2.47 6.57 -18.09
N GLU A 403 -3.71 7.00 -17.86
CA GLU A 403 -4.68 7.30 -18.93
C GLU A 403 -4.28 8.57 -19.69
N ALA A 404 -4.08 9.69 -18.99
CA ALA A 404 -3.89 11.00 -19.60
C ALA A 404 -2.61 11.11 -20.46
N PHE A 405 -1.54 10.43 -20.08
CA PHE A 405 -0.22 10.58 -20.72
C PHE A 405 0.31 9.29 -21.33
N ALA A 406 -0.43 8.18 -21.26
CA ALA A 406 0.07 6.85 -21.59
C ALA A 406 1.39 6.49 -20.85
N ALA A 407 1.67 7.15 -19.72
CA ALA A 407 2.88 6.93 -18.94
C ALA A 407 2.80 5.60 -18.19
N ARG A 408 3.94 4.93 -18.05
CA ARG A 408 4.08 3.60 -17.43
C ARG A 408 5.34 3.54 -16.56
N GLY A 409 5.37 2.62 -15.59
CA GLY A 409 6.54 2.33 -14.76
C GLY A 409 7.26 3.60 -14.25
N ALA A 410 8.55 3.73 -14.57
CA ALA A 410 9.38 4.86 -14.13
C ALA A 410 8.89 6.23 -14.64
N GLN A 411 8.30 6.32 -15.84
CA GLN A 411 7.75 7.59 -16.33
C GLN A 411 6.53 8.01 -15.51
N LEU A 412 5.68 7.05 -15.15
CA LEU A 412 4.51 7.32 -14.30
C LEU A 412 4.93 7.79 -12.91
N TRP A 413 5.94 7.16 -12.30
CA TRP A 413 6.55 7.63 -11.06
C TRP A 413 6.99 9.09 -11.17
N GLN A 414 7.76 9.43 -12.20
CA GLN A 414 8.30 10.79 -12.37
C GLN A 414 7.20 11.84 -12.52
N LEU A 415 6.09 11.51 -13.20
CA LEU A 415 4.94 12.41 -13.29
C LEU A 415 4.32 12.67 -11.92
N LEU A 416 4.10 11.64 -11.11
CA LEU A 416 3.52 11.79 -9.77
C LEU A 416 4.38 12.66 -8.86
N VAL A 417 5.70 12.43 -8.87
CA VAL A 417 6.66 13.18 -8.04
C VAL A 417 6.79 14.63 -8.51
N SER A 418 6.95 14.85 -9.82
CA SER A 418 7.17 16.20 -10.38
C SER A 418 5.92 17.09 -10.40
N ARG A 419 4.73 16.49 -10.35
CA ARG A 419 3.44 17.20 -10.33
C ARG A 419 2.79 17.26 -8.95
N ALA A 420 3.43 16.70 -7.93
CA ALA A 420 2.98 16.85 -6.55
C ALA A 420 2.97 18.33 -6.16
N GLN A 421 1.98 18.74 -5.38
CA GLN A 421 1.91 20.07 -4.79
C GLN A 421 2.86 20.11 -3.59
N PRO A 422 3.91 20.97 -3.61
CA PRO A 422 4.78 21.13 -2.46
C PRO A 422 3.98 21.59 -1.24
N LEU A 423 4.27 21.00 -0.08
CA LEU A 423 3.68 21.39 1.20
C LEU A 423 4.73 22.18 2.01
N PRO A 424 4.33 23.12 2.88
CA PRO A 424 5.22 23.82 3.80
C PRO A 424 5.65 22.91 4.97
N LEU A 425 6.09 21.70 4.65
CA LEU A 425 6.51 20.65 5.57
C LEU A 425 7.88 20.11 5.13
N ALA A 426 8.63 19.53 6.06
CA ALA A 426 9.93 18.99 5.74
C ALA A 426 9.83 17.79 4.78
N THR A 427 10.72 17.73 3.77
CA THR A 427 10.72 16.70 2.72
C THR A 427 10.77 15.28 3.28
N HIS A 428 11.48 15.03 4.39
CA HIS A 428 11.52 13.69 4.98
C HIS A 428 10.13 13.20 5.46
N LEU A 429 9.18 14.09 5.71
CA LEU A 429 7.82 13.77 6.16
C LEU A 429 6.85 13.52 4.99
N VAL A 430 7.01 14.22 3.86
CA VAL A 430 6.00 14.26 2.79
C VAL A 430 6.56 14.07 1.38
N GLY A 431 7.86 13.80 1.26
CA GLY A 431 8.55 13.69 -0.01
C GLY A 431 8.38 14.97 -0.85
N SER A 432 7.91 14.80 -2.08
CA SER A 432 7.66 15.92 -3.00
C SER A 432 6.37 16.69 -2.71
N GLY A 433 5.59 16.27 -1.71
CA GLY A 433 4.35 16.92 -1.28
C GLY A 433 3.10 16.13 -1.62
N LEU A 434 1.95 16.81 -1.64
CA LEU A 434 0.65 16.19 -1.85
C LEU A 434 0.47 15.81 -3.32
N VAL A 435 0.15 14.55 -3.61
CA VAL A 435 -0.18 14.11 -4.97
C VAL A 435 -1.38 14.89 -5.54
N GLN A 436 -1.33 15.26 -6.82
CA GLN A 436 -2.40 16.01 -7.51
C GLN A 436 -2.86 15.27 -8.76
N ALA A 437 -4.17 15.16 -8.95
CA ALA A 437 -4.78 14.58 -10.15
C ALA A 437 -4.46 15.44 -11.41
N PRO A 438 -4.32 14.82 -12.60
CA PRO A 438 -4.21 15.57 -13.83
C PRO A 438 -5.55 16.27 -14.15
N ILE A 439 -5.51 17.53 -14.57
CA ILE A 439 -6.71 18.35 -14.87
C ILE A 439 -6.99 18.39 -16.37
#